data_AF-A0AA96ZJT4-F1
#
_entry.id   AF-A0AA96ZJT4-F1
#
_cell.length_a   1.000
_cell.length_b   1.000
_cell.length_c   1.000
_cell.angle_alpha   90.00
_cell.angle_beta   90.00
_cell.angle_gamma   90.00
#
_symmetry.space_group_name_H-M   'P 1'
#
loop_
_entity.id
_entity.type
_entity.pdbx_description
1 polymer ?
#
loop_
_entity_poly.entity_id
_entity_poly.type
_entity_poly.pdbx_seq_one_letter_code
_entity_poly.pdbx_strand_id
1 'polypeptide(L)'
;MGAAGAHWHQPPVARLWEVPAGAQVERALRAERTPYELRAAGSDLLFLDVTLLGARTVPGSAAPLLFADCAGLPVALLAAQGHPRLAFAANLALLAAVPGLRLRIVGRLERAAHPRLHLLAAAPAPESGPGPSLALPEAYRQRVSLGFDALQHADLPPAPAGPAGAPPAADLAPQPPLHLLARPLEQAVTGGRSALSARLARSAAGEEAHLRTAGLATAGHLLTALRAAAADQRRDTFGRLRTDDHHAYATAWLAAAAYREELATALCAAAWSAG
;
A
#
# COMPACT_ATOMS: atom_id res chain seq x y z
N MET A 1 -7.16 -8.52 -36.19
CA MET A 1 -8.38 -9.11 -35.61
C MET A 1 -8.29 -8.90 -34.09
N GLY A 2 -8.84 -7.79 -33.58
CA GLY A 2 -8.73 -7.44 -32.17
C GLY A 2 -9.65 -8.32 -31.33
N ALA A 3 -9.10 -9.05 -30.36
CA ALA A 3 -9.89 -9.85 -29.44
C ALA A 3 -10.90 -8.93 -28.73
N ALA A 4 -12.20 -9.23 -28.86
CA ALA A 4 -13.21 -8.63 -28.02
C ALA A 4 -12.87 -9.00 -26.57
N GLY A 5 -12.49 -8.01 -25.75
CA GLY A 5 -12.07 -8.25 -24.37
C GLY A 5 -13.21 -8.91 -23.58
N ALA A 6 -12.89 -9.98 -22.86
CA ALA A 6 -13.87 -10.71 -22.05
C ALA A 6 -14.48 -9.81 -20.96
N HIS A 7 -15.78 -9.97 -20.71
CA HIS A 7 -16.50 -9.24 -19.67
C HIS A 7 -16.11 -9.74 -18.27
N TRP A 8 -16.05 -8.84 -17.28
CA TRP A 8 -15.62 -9.17 -15.91
C TRP A 8 -16.53 -10.19 -15.20
N HIS A 9 -17.77 -10.31 -15.65
CA HIS A 9 -18.76 -11.24 -15.10
C HIS A 9 -18.80 -12.57 -15.86
N GLN A 10 -18.01 -12.74 -16.93
CA GLN A 10 -18.00 -13.95 -17.73
C GLN A 10 -16.72 -14.76 -17.49
N PRO A 11 -16.79 -16.11 -17.46
CA PRO A 11 -15.61 -16.94 -17.52
C PRO A 11 -14.79 -16.68 -18.79
N PRO A 12 -13.45 -16.75 -18.74
CA PRO A 12 -12.64 -17.16 -17.59
C PRO A 12 -12.33 -16.04 -16.59
N VAL A 13 -12.64 -14.77 -16.91
CA VAL A 13 -12.22 -13.60 -16.13
C VAL A 13 -12.90 -13.52 -14.76
N ALA A 14 -14.17 -13.92 -14.67
CA ALA A 14 -14.92 -13.92 -13.41
C ALA A 14 -14.23 -14.71 -12.28
N ARG A 15 -13.45 -15.77 -12.62
CA ARG A 15 -12.73 -16.61 -11.65
C ARG A 15 -11.65 -15.86 -10.87
N LEU A 16 -11.18 -14.72 -11.37
CA LEU A 16 -10.18 -13.91 -10.66
C LEU A 16 -10.73 -13.34 -9.34
N TRP A 17 -12.03 -13.07 -9.27
CA TRP A 17 -12.72 -12.59 -8.06
C TRP A 17 -13.13 -13.71 -7.10
N GLU A 18 -13.09 -14.97 -7.53
CA GLU A 18 -13.35 -16.14 -6.68
C GLU A 18 -12.14 -16.48 -5.80
N VAL A 19 -10.94 -15.97 -6.15
CA VAL A 19 -9.71 -16.22 -5.39
C VAL A 19 -9.73 -15.39 -4.09
N PRO A 20 -9.53 -15.99 -2.91
CA PRO A 20 -9.50 -15.24 -1.65
C PRO A 20 -8.45 -14.13 -1.64
N ALA A 21 -8.78 -12.99 -1.02
CA ALA A 21 -7.92 -11.81 -0.99
C ALA A 21 -6.50 -12.11 -0.50
N GLY A 22 -6.36 -12.88 0.60
CA GLY A 22 -5.06 -13.30 1.12
C GLY A 22 -4.20 -14.05 0.11
N ALA A 23 -4.79 -14.97 -0.67
CA ALA A 23 -4.07 -15.72 -1.71
C ALA A 23 -3.63 -14.81 -2.88
N GLN A 24 -4.45 -13.82 -3.23
CA GLN A 24 -4.07 -12.81 -4.24
C GLN A 24 -2.92 -11.91 -3.76
N VAL A 25 -2.93 -11.54 -2.48
CA VAL A 25 -1.87 -10.73 -1.84
C VAL A 25 -0.57 -11.51 -1.75
N GLU A 26 -0.60 -12.77 -1.33
CA GLU A 26 0.59 -13.62 -1.34
C GLU A 26 1.21 -13.75 -2.73
N ARG A 27 0.37 -13.90 -3.77
CA ARG A 27 0.80 -13.91 -5.16
C ARG A 27 1.48 -12.58 -5.53
N ALA A 28 0.86 -11.44 -5.20
CA ALA A 28 1.42 -10.12 -5.47
C ALA A 28 2.78 -9.91 -4.78
N LEU A 29 2.87 -10.25 -3.50
CA LEU A 29 4.11 -10.15 -2.72
C LEU A 29 5.21 -11.08 -3.25
N ARG A 30 4.87 -12.31 -3.68
CA ARG A 30 5.83 -13.21 -4.35
C ARG A 30 6.33 -12.63 -5.67
N ALA A 31 5.44 -12.04 -6.45
CA ALA A 31 5.80 -11.46 -7.73
C ALA A 31 6.74 -10.25 -7.59
N GLU A 32 6.61 -9.46 -6.51
CA GLU A 32 7.53 -8.36 -6.22
C GLU A 32 8.98 -8.80 -6.03
N ARG A 33 9.21 -10.02 -5.52
CA ARG A 33 10.56 -10.61 -5.39
C ARG A 33 11.15 -11.07 -6.72
N THR A 34 10.33 -11.17 -7.76
CA THR A 34 10.76 -11.56 -9.10
C THR A 34 11.25 -10.32 -9.84
N PRO A 35 12.39 -10.40 -10.56
CA PRO A 35 12.87 -9.32 -11.43
C PRO A 35 11.76 -8.85 -12.38
N TYR A 36 11.73 -7.55 -12.66
CA TYR A 36 10.62 -6.91 -13.39
C TYR A 36 10.39 -7.56 -14.76
N GLU A 37 11.46 -7.85 -15.48
CA GLU A 37 11.46 -8.48 -16.80
C GLU A 37 10.93 -9.93 -16.81
N LEU A 38 10.93 -10.61 -15.67
CA LEU A 38 10.40 -11.97 -15.51
C LEU A 38 9.01 -11.99 -14.87
N ARG A 39 8.48 -10.83 -14.49
CA ARG A 39 7.22 -10.72 -13.78
C ARG A 39 6.05 -10.89 -14.76
N ALA A 40 5.14 -11.80 -14.42
CA ALA A 40 3.89 -11.94 -15.16
C ALA A 40 3.09 -10.63 -15.11
N ALA A 41 2.55 -10.20 -16.25
CA ALA A 41 1.76 -8.97 -16.32
C ALA A 41 0.55 -9.04 -15.37
N GLY A 42 0.37 -7.99 -14.56
CA GLY A 42 -0.73 -7.90 -13.61
C GLY A 42 -0.61 -8.83 -12.39
N SER A 43 0.57 -9.41 -12.15
CA SER A 43 0.82 -10.26 -10.98
C SER A 43 0.62 -9.55 -9.64
N ASP A 44 0.64 -8.22 -9.63
CA ASP A 44 0.44 -7.33 -8.49
C ASP A 44 -1.00 -6.78 -8.37
N LEU A 45 -1.89 -7.19 -9.29
CA LEU A 45 -3.29 -6.81 -9.27
C LEU A 45 -4.08 -7.70 -8.32
N LEU A 46 -4.99 -7.05 -7.58
CA LEU A 46 -6.02 -7.67 -6.76
C LEU A 46 -7.39 -7.43 -7.40
N PHE A 47 -8.22 -8.46 -7.32
CA PHE A 47 -9.56 -8.55 -7.86
C PHE A 47 -10.51 -8.81 -6.68
N LEU A 48 -11.18 -7.76 -6.19
CA LEU A 48 -11.96 -7.81 -4.97
C LEU A 48 -13.41 -7.38 -5.23
N ASP A 49 -14.36 -7.99 -4.53
CA ASP A 49 -15.72 -7.49 -4.42
C ASP A 49 -15.83 -6.80 -3.06
N VAL A 50 -16.21 -5.51 -3.06
CA VAL A 50 -16.17 -4.66 -1.87
C VAL A 50 -17.45 -3.85 -1.69
N THR A 51 -17.71 -3.43 -0.47
CA THR A 51 -18.80 -2.49 -0.13
C THR A 51 -18.21 -1.23 0.45
N LEU A 52 -18.49 -0.06 -0.12
CA LEU A 52 -17.94 1.19 0.38
C LEU A 52 -18.48 1.49 1.80
N LEU A 53 -17.59 1.78 2.74
CA LEU A 53 -17.93 2.14 4.12
C LEU A 53 -18.00 3.66 4.30
N GLY A 54 -17.18 4.40 3.56
CA GLY A 54 -17.11 5.85 3.64
C GLY A 54 -15.75 6.37 3.16
N ALA A 55 -15.46 7.62 3.49
CA ALA A 55 -14.24 8.28 3.08
C ALA A 55 -13.66 9.18 4.17
N ARG A 56 -12.36 9.45 4.08
CA ARG A 56 -11.67 10.44 4.90
C ARG A 56 -10.83 11.35 4.03
N THR A 57 -10.90 12.65 4.28
CA THR A 57 -9.99 13.61 3.65
C THR A 57 -8.63 13.54 4.34
N VAL A 58 -7.58 13.43 3.53
CA VAL A 58 -6.20 13.42 4.03
C VAL A 58 -5.61 14.81 3.76
N PRO A 59 -5.13 15.52 4.79
CA PRO A 59 -4.48 16.82 4.60
C PRO A 59 -3.33 16.72 3.59
N GLY A 60 -3.32 17.60 2.59
CA GLY A 60 -2.30 17.60 1.52
C GLY A 60 -2.54 16.59 0.39
N SER A 61 -3.62 15.80 0.41
CA SER A 61 -4.04 14.95 -0.71
C SER A 61 -5.15 15.62 -1.53
N ALA A 62 -5.05 15.52 -2.85
CA ALA A 62 -6.10 15.96 -3.77
C ALA A 62 -7.29 14.98 -3.85
N ALA A 63 -7.08 13.72 -3.45
CA ALA A 63 -8.10 12.67 -3.46
C ALA A 63 -8.44 12.22 -2.04
N PRO A 64 -9.72 11.93 -1.74
CA PRO A 64 -10.09 11.32 -0.47
C PRO A 64 -9.56 9.87 -0.39
N LEU A 65 -9.29 9.41 0.83
CA LEU A 65 -9.05 8.00 1.13
C LEU A 65 -10.39 7.32 1.34
N LEU A 66 -10.75 6.35 0.50
CA LEU A 66 -11.98 5.58 0.69
C LEU A 66 -11.70 4.38 1.59
N PHE A 67 -12.73 3.96 2.33
CA PHE A 67 -12.73 2.72 3.07
C PHE A 67 -13.81 1.82 2.50
N ALA A 68 -13.51 0.54 2.36
CA ALA A 68 -14.45 -0.47 1.90
C ALA A 68 -14.32 -1.74 2.74
N ASP A 69 -15.43 -2.45 2.89
CA ASP A 69 -15.47 -3.78 3.46
C ASP A 69 -15.25 -4.82 2.36
N CYS A 70 -14.30 -5.71 2.57
CA CYS A 70 -14.02 -6.86 1.71
C CYS A 70 -14.26 -8.12 2.53
N ALA A 71 -15.51 -8.60 2.56
CA ALA A 71 -15.92 -9.79 3.30
C ALA A 71 -15.54 -9.73 4.80
N GLY A 72 -15.77 -8.59 5.46
CA GLY A 72 -15.41 -8.36 6.86
C GLY A 72 -14.03 -7.73 7.08
N LEU A 73 -13.18 -7.68 6.04
CA LEU A 73 -11.88 -7.02 6.11
C LEU A 73 -11.99 -5.55 5.66
N PRO A 74 -11.69 -4.56 6.53
CA PRO A 74 -11.64 -3.17 6.11
C PRO A 74 -10.40 -2.89 5.25
N VAL A 75 -10.62 -2.37 4.05
CA VAL A 75 -9.59 -2.02 3.06
C VAL A 75 -9.62 -0.53 2.76
N ALA A 76 -8.45 0.11 2.79
CA ALA A 76 -8.29 1.48 2.33
C ALA A 76 -8.02 1.52 0.82
N LEU A 77 -8.83 2.29 0.08
CA LEU A 77 -8.70 2.47 -1.36
C LEU A 77 -8.16 3.86 -1.67
N LEU A 78 -7.04 3.90 -2.38
CA LEU A 78 -6.30 5.12 -2.72
C LEU A 78 -6.41 5.42 -4.21
N ALA A 79 -6.22 6.69 -4.58
CA ALA A 79 -5.93 7.06 -5.95
C ALA A 79 -4.65 6.36 -6.41
N ALA A 80 -4.67 5.76 -7.61
CA ALA A 80 -3.45 5.21 -8.18
C ALA A 80 -2.48 6.30 -8.67
N GLN A 81 -3.00 7.48 -9.03
CA GLN A 81 -2.19 8.63 -9.42
C GLN A 81 -2.91 9.94 -9.10
N GLY A 82 -2.16 10.93 -8.60
CA GLY A 82 -2.69 12.25 -8.18
C GLY A 82 -2.60 13.34 -9.26
N HIS A 83 -2.27 12.99 -10.50
CA HIS A 83 -2.08 13.98 -11.56
C HIS A 83 -3.42 14.67 -11.90
N PRO A 84 -3.50 16.02 -11.95
CA PRO A 84 -4.77 16.75 -12.05
C PRO A 84 -5.55 16.51 -13.36
N ARG A 85 -4.86 16.02 -14.41
CA ARG A 85 -5.50 15.63 -15.68
C ARG A 85 -6.18 14.26 -15.65
N LEU A 86 -5.97 13.46 -14.61
CA LEU A 86 -6.58 12.13 -14.47
C LEU A 86 -7.82 12.22 -13.61
N ALA A 87 -8.81 11.39 -13.92
CA ALA A 87 -10.12 11.43 -13.26
C ALA A 87 -10.14 10.81 -11.84
N PHE A 88 -9.01 10.25 -11.36
CA PHE A 88 -8.96 9.50 -10.09
C PHE A 88 -9.54 10.27 -8.91
N ALA A 89 -9.10 11.51 -8.68
CA ALA A 89 -9.52 12.29 -7.53
C ALA A 89 -11.02 12.61 -7.56
N ALA A 90 -11.53 13.04 -8.73
CA ALA A 90 -12.94 13.35 -8.93
C ALA A 90 -13.82 12.09 -8.79
N ASN A 91 -13.40 10.97 -9.38
CA ASN A 91 -14.12 9.70 -9.28
C ASN A 91 -14.18 9.17 -7.84
N LEU A 92 -13.07 9.24 -7.09
CA LEU A 92 -13.07 8.85 -5.68
C LEU A 92 -13.96 9.75 -4.84
N ALA A 93 -14.01 11.06 -5.12
CA ALA A 93 -14.92 11.98 -4.44
C ALA A 93 -16.40 11.65 -4.72
N LEU A 94 -16.74 11.24 -5.95
CA LEU A 94 -18.09 10.78 -6.29
C LEU A 94 -18.46 9.47 -5.59
N LEU A 95 -17.54 8.51 -5.56
CA LEU A 95 -17.74 7.24 -4.85
C LEU A 95 -17.87 7.46 -3.34
N ALA A 96 -17.14 8.42 -2.76
CA ALA A 96 -17.25 8.80 -1.35
C ALA A 96 -18.66 9.27 -0.96
N ALA A 97 -19.43 9.82 -1.90
CA ALA A 97 -20.77 10.34 -1.65
C ALA A 97 -21.82 9.24 -1.47
N VAL A 98 -21.50 7.99 -1.81
CA VAL A 98 -22.45 6.86 -1.78
C VAL A 98 -21.89 5.72 -0.92
N PRO A 99 -21.88 5.85 0.41
CA PRO A 99 -21.57 4.73 1.29
C PRO A 99 -22.60 3.60 1.10
N GLY A 100 -22.16 2.35 1.29
CA GLY A 100 -22.94 1.14 1.03
C GLY A 100 -22.91 0.67 -0.44
N LEU A 101 -22.28 1.42 -1.34
CA LEU A 101 -22.16 1.05 -2.76
C LEU A 101 -21.33 -0.23 -2.91
N ARG A 102 -21.91 -1.23 -3.59
CA ARG A 102 -21.25 -2.51 -3.85
C ARG A 102 -20.54 -2.47 -5.20
N LEU A 103 -19.26 -2.77 -5.17
CA LEU A 103 -18.38 -2.63 -6.32
C LEU A 103 -17.55 -3.90 -6.51
N ARG A 104 -17.42 -4.28 -7.77
CA ARG A 104 -16.36 -5.18 -8.21
C ARG A 104 -15.16 -4.32 -8.61
N ILE A 105 -14.01 -4.49 -7.95
CA ILE A 105 -12.85 -3.62 -8.14
C ILE A 105 -11.63 -4.38 -8.63
N VAL A 106 -10.78 -3.65 -9.36
CA VAL A 106 -9.39 -4.02 -9.65
C VAL A 106 -8.50 -2.91 -9.12
N GLY A 107 -7.47 -3.31 -8.39
CA GLY A 107 -6.44 -2.36 -7.98
C GLY A 107 -5.10 -3.02 -7.75
N ARG A 108 -4.11 -2.19 -7.45
CA ARG A 108 -2.74 -2.60 -7.19
C ARG A 108 -2.49 -2.58 -5.69
N LEU A 109 -1.88 -3.64 -5.18
CA LEU A 109 -1.50 -3.72 -3.76
C LEU A 109 -0.58 -2.55 -3.37
N GLU A 110 -0.89 -1.88 -2.26
CA GLU A 110 0.04 -1.00 -1.55
C GLU A 110 0.56 -1.75 -0.33
N ARG A 111 1.89 -1.91 -0.21
CA ARG A 111 2.49 -2.56 0.95
C ARG A 111 2.41 -1.65 2.18
N ALA A 112 1.49 -1.98 3.07
CA ALA A 112 1.34 -1.31 4.35
C ALA A 112 1.03 -2.35 5.44
N ALA A 113 1.14 -1.93 6.70
CA ALA A 113 0.75 -2.76 7.85
C ALA A 113 -0.77 -2.90 8.01
N HIS A 114 -1.55 -2.36 7.07
CA HIS A 114 -3.00 -2.39 7.02
C HIS A 114 -3.41 -2.65 5.56
N PRO A 115 -4.58 -3.24 5.29
CA PRO A 115 -5.01 -3.54 3.93
C PRO A 115 -5.19 -2.26 3.11
N ARG A 116 -4.33 -2.05 2.11
CA ARG A 116 -4.34 -0.86 1.25
C ARG A 116 -4.17 -1.25 -0.22
N LEU A 117 -4.89 -0.53 -1.08
CA LEU A 117 -4.91 -0.78 -2.52
C LEU A 117 -5.12 0.52 -3.30
N HIS A 118 -4.30 0.70 -4.35
CA HIS A 118 -4.53 1.74 -5.35
C HIS A 118 -5.63 1.28 -6.31
N LEU A 119 -6.77 1.97 -6.27
CA LEU A 119 -7.93 1.63 -7.08
C LEU A 119 -7.68 2.04 -8.54
N LEU A 120 -7.80 1.07 -9.45
CA LEU A 120 -7.54 1.27 -10.89
C LEU A 120 -8.84 1.30 -11.68
N ALA A 121 -9.73 0.34 -11.42
CA ALA A 121 -10.98 0.19 -12.12
C ALA A 121 -12.07 -0.36 -11.19
N ALA A 122 -13.31 -0.03 -11.51
CA ALA A 122 -14.49 -0.50 -10.80
C ALA A 122 -15.57 -0.94 -11.78
N ALA A 123 -16.44 -1.83 -11.35
CA ALA A 123 -17.60 -2.30 -12.06
C ALA A 123 -18.74 -2.51 -11.06
N PRO A 124 -19.99 -2.58 -11.52
CA PRO A 124 -21.11 -3.00 -10.68
C PRO A 124 -20.80 -4.36 -10.05
N ALA A 125 -21.11 -4.53 -8.76
CA ALA A 125 -21.06 -5.86 -8.16
C ALA A 125 -22.13 -6.77 -8.81
N PRO A 126 -21.94 -8.10 -8.86
CA PRO A 126 -22.98 -9.02 -9.33
C PRO A 126 -24.28 -8.86 -8.53
N GLU A 127 -25.44 -9.00 -9.21
CA GLU A 127 -26.79 -8.68 -8.71
C GLU A 127 -27.23 -9.45 -7.44
N SER A 128 -26.43 -10.40 -6.97
CA SER A 128 -26.78 -11.36 -5.91
C SER A 128 -26.73 -10.82 -4.48
N GLY A 129 -27.03 -9.55 -4.21
CA GLY A 129 -27.17 -9.11 -2.82
C GLY A 129 -27.80 -7.74 -2.59
N PRO A 130 -28.33 -7.47 -1.38
CA PRO A 130 -29.00 -6.23 -1.05
C PRO A 130 -28.00 -5.07 -1.00
N GLY A 131 -28.25 -4.00 -1.75
CA GLY A 131 -27.47 -2.77 -1.70
C GLY A 131 -27.45 -1.99 -3.02
N PRO A 132 -27.10 -0.69 -2.99
CA PRO A 132 -26.92 0.11 -4.19
C PRO A 132 -25.75 -0.43 -5.03
N SER A 133 -25.91 -0.44 -6.35
CA SER A 133 -24.89 -0.80 -7.33
C SER A 133 -24.72 0.32 -8.35
N LEU A 134 -23.57 0.36 -9.04
CA LEU A 134 -23.32 1.33 -10.10
C LEU A 134 -24.26 1.10 -11.29
N ALA A 135 -24.85 2.18 -11.80
CA ALA A 135 -25.68 2.16 -12.99
C ALA A 135 -24.86 2.67 -14.18
N LEU A 136 -23.89 1.87 -14.65
CA LEU A 136 -23.00 2.29 -15.73
C LEU A 136 -23.70 2.19 -17.09
N PRO A 137 -23.68 3.26 -17.92
CA PRO A 137 -24.07 3.20 -19.32
C PRO A 137 -23.31 2.11 -20.12
N GLU A 138 -23.95 1.58 -21.17
CA GLU A 138 -23.36 0.57 -22.07
C GLU A 138 -22.05 1.06 -22.71
N ALA A 139 -21.87 2.38 -22.87
CA ALA A 139 -20.63 2.99 -23.35
C ALA A 139 -19.39 2.61 -22.53
N TYR A 140 -19.56 2.38 -21.22
CA TYR A 140 -18.50 1.93 -20.32
C TYR A 140 -18.27 0.40 -20.40
N ARG A 141 -19.06 -0.35 -21.18
CA ARG A 141 -18.98 -1.81 -21.28
C ARG A 141 -18.96 -2.49 -19.90
N GLN A 142 -19.81 -1.99 -19.01
CA GLN A 142 -19.98 -2.44 -17.63
C GLN A 142 -18.73 -2.30 -16.72
N ARG A 143 -17.77 -1.45 -17.06
CA ARG A 143 -16.61 -1.15 -16.20
C ARG A 143 -16.12 0.28 -16.39
N VAL A 144 -15.59 0.87 -15.34
CA VAL A 144 -14.99 2.20 -15.36
C VAL A 144 -13.50 2.10 -15.03
N SER A 145 -12.65 2.65 -15.90
CA SER A 145 -11.23 2.84 -15.63
C SER A 145 -11.01 4.20 -14.98
N LEU A 146 -10.78 4.23 -13.67
CA LEU A 146 -10.88 5.47 -12.87
C LEU A 146 -9.87 6.56 -13.22
N GLY A 147 -8.81 6.24 -13.94
CA GLY A 147 -7.84 7.23 -14.43
C GLY A 147 -8.26 7.94 -15.71
N PHE A 148 -9.09 7.30 -16.54
CA PHE A 148 -9.40 7.73 -17.91
C PHE A 148 -10.87 8.07 -18.13
N ASP A 149 -11.76 7.32 -17.49
CA ASP A 149 -13.19 7.52 -17.55
C ASP A 149 -13.62 8.44 -16.41
N ALA A 150 -14.49 9.41 -16.70
CA ALA A 150 -15.03 10.33 -15.71
C ALA A 150 -16.44 9.87 -15.31
N LEU A 151 -16.59 9.40 -14.07
CA LEU A 151 -17.90 9.10 -13.50
C LEU A 151 -18.72 10.38 -13.40
N GLN A 152 -20.02 10.25 -13.58
CA GLN A 152 -21.00 11.31 -13.36
C GLN A 152 -21.93 10.93 -12.21
N HIS A 153 -22.55 11.93 -11.59
CA HIS A 153 -23.58 11.70 -10.58
C HIS A 153 -24.73 10.79 -11.08
N ALA A 154 -25.04 10.85 -12.38
CA ALA A 154 -26.07 10.00 -13.00
C ALA A 154 -25.67 8.51 -13.08
N ASP A 155 -24.38 8.19 -13.04
CA ASP A 155 -23.87 6.81 -13.05
C ASP A 155 -23.94 6.16 -11.66
N LEU A 156 -24.20 6.97 -10.62
CA LEU A 156 -24.33 6.57 -9.23
C LEU A 156 -25.81 6.51 -8.83
N PRO A 157 -26.17 5.56 -7.96
CA PRO A 157 -27.50 5.57 -7.36
C PRO A 157 -27.66 6.82 -6.48
N PRO A 158 -28.91 7.28 -6.25
CA PRO A 158 -29.16 8.41 -5.38
C PRO A 158 -28.54 8.17 -4.01
N ALA A 159 -27.81 9.16 -3.50
CA ALA A 159 -27.12 9.05 -2.22
C ALA A 159 -28.12 8.70 -1.11
N PRO A 160 -27.79 7.77 -0.20
CA PRO A 160 -28.67 7.41 0.89
C PRO A 160 -28.96 8.64 1.75
N ALA A 161 -30.24 8.83 2.10
CA ALA A 161 -30.66 9.88 3.02
C ALA A 161 -30.28 9.47 4.46
N GLY A 162 -29.02 9.68 4.83
CA GLY A 162 -28.50 9.39 6.16
C GLY A 162 -27.06 9.86 6.31
N PRO A 163 -26.59 10.13 7.53
CA PRO A 163 -25.20 10.50 7.75
C PRO A 163 -24.29 9.36 7.27
N ALA A 164 -23.27 9.69 6.48
CA ALA A 164 -22.24 8.74 6.10
C ALA A 164 -21.64 8.12 7.37
N GLY A 165 -21.64 6.79 7.46
CA GLY A 165 -21.05 6.08 8.59
C GLY A 165 -19.59 6.51 8.77
N ALA A 166 -19.18 6.71 10.03
CA ALA A 166 -17.79 7.06 10.32
C ALA A 166 -16.88 5.94 9.77
N PRO A 167 -15.78 6.29 9.08
CA PRO A 167 -14.86 5.29 8.56
C PRO A 167 -14.29 4.45 9.72
N PRO A 168 -14.01 3.15 9.48
CA PRO A 168 -13.51 2.28 10.53
C PRO A 168 -12.20 2.82 11.13
N ALA A 169 -12.04 2.65 12.44
CA ALA A 169 -10.86 3.08 13.19
C ALA A 169 -9.56 2.35 12.81
N ALA A 170 -9.58 1.47 11.81
CA ALA A 170 -8.43 0.68 11.37
C ALA A 170 -7.21 1.56 10.99
N ASP A 171 -7.45 2.77 10.47
CA ASP A 171 -6.38 3.74 10.13
C ASP A 171 -5.93 4.60 11.35
N LEU A 172 -6.45 4.29 12.55
CA LEU A 172 -6.03 4.86 13.84
C LEU A 172 -5.19 3.87 14.67
N ALA A 173 -5.07 2.62 14.24
CA ALA A 173 -4.18 1.68 14.90
C ALA A 173 -2.74 2.23 14.83
N PRO A 174 -2.02 2.25 15.96
CA PRO A 174 -0.69 2.82 16.00
C PRO A 174 0.20 2.07 15.02
N GLN A 175 0.73 2.80 14.03
CA GLN A 175 1.67 2.23 13.07
C GLN A 175 2.89 1.73 13.84
N PRO A 176 3.41 0.53 13.52
CA PRO A 176 4.69 0.10 14.08
C PRO A 176 5.73 1.18 13.77
N PRO A 177 6.65 1.52 14.70
CA PRO A 177 7.57 2.64 14.54
C PRO A 177 8.71 2.35 13.54
N LEU A 178 8.39 1.79 12.37
CA LEU A 178 9.32 1.44 11.29
C LEU A 178 10.07 2.65 10.75
N HIS A 179 9.49 3.84 10.86
CA HIS A 179 10.14 5.09 10.47
C HIS A 179 11.46 5.35 11.23
N LEU A 180 11.63 4.75 12.42
CA LEU A 180 12.88 4.81 13.18
C LEU A 180 14.02 4.06 12.48
N LEU A 181 13.71 3.00 11.71
CA LEU A 181 14.68 2.27 10.90
C LEU A 181 14.76 2.83 9.46
N ALA A 182 13.62 3.23 8.87
CA ALA A 182 13.56 3.69 7.48
C ALA A 182 14.28 5.02 7.25
N ARG A 183 14.07 6.02 8.12
CA ARG A 183 14.67 7.36 7.94
C ARG A 183 16.21 7.34 7.93
N PRO A 184 16.89 6.63 8.87
CA PRO A 184 18.34 6.47 8.79
C PRO A 184 18.81 5.83 7.48
N LEU A 185 18.12 4.80 6.99
CA LEU A 185 18.50 4.13 5.74
C LEU A 185 18.39 5.05 4.52
N GLU A 186 17.31 5.82 4.42
CA GLU A 186 17.09 6.80 3.34
C GLU A 186 18.13 7.94 3.38
N GLN A 187 18.48 8.38 4.58
CA GLN A 187 19.50 9.41 4.78
C GLN A 187 20.91 8.90 4.49
N ALA A 188 21.19 7.63 4.73
CA ALA A 188 22.45 7.02 4.33
C ALA A 188 22.65 7.05 2.81
N VAL A 189 21.57 6.88 2.03
CA VAL A 189 21.62 6.94 0.56
C VAL A 189 21.86 8.36 0.06
N THR A 190 21.21 9.35 0.68
CA THR A 190 21.29 10.76 0.22
C THR A 190 22.52 11.51 0.76
N GLY A 191 22.87 11.30 2.04
CA GLY A 191 23.95 12.02 2.72
C GLY A 191 25.20 11.17 3.00
N GLY A 192 25.19 9.89 2.68
CA GLY A 192 26.30 8.98 2.93
C GLY A 192 26.51 8.66 4.41
N ARG A 193 27.59 7.90 4.66
CA ARG A 193 27.93 7.37 6.00
C ARG A 193 28.23 8.46 7.04
N SER A 194 28.83 9.59 6.64
CA SER A 194 29.20 10.68 7.54
C SER A 194 28.01 11.52 8.02
N ALA A 195 27.02 11.77 7.13
CA ALA A 195 25.77 12.42 7.52
C ALA A 195 24.95 11.53 8.46
N LEU A 196 24.95 10.22 8.18
CA LEU A 196 24.32 9.22 9.02
C LEU A 196 24.97 9.16 10.41
N SER A 197 26.30 9.09 10.50
CA SER A 197 27.00 9.03 11.79
C SER A 197 26.73 10.28 12.64
N ALA A 198 26.76 11.47 12.04
CA ALA A 198 26.47 12.73 12.74
C ALA A 198 25.02 12.80 13.24
N ARG A 199 24.06 12.27 12.48
CA ARG A 199 22.66 12.16 12.93
C ARG A 199 22.52 11.16 14.06
N LEU A 200 23.08 9.97 13.90
CA LEU A 200 22.92 8.88 14.84
C LEU A 200 23.61 9.18 16.18
N ALA A 201 24.68 9.98 16.17
CA ALA A 201 25.28 10.56 17.37
C ALA A 201 24.34 11.52 18.12
N ARG A 202 23.42 12.21 17.40
CA ARG A 202 22.40 13.10 17.97
C ARG A 202 21.10 12.38 18.36
N SER A 203 20.82 11.23 17.74
CA SER A 203 19.61 10.41 18.01
C SER A 203 19.88 9.40 19.13
N ALA A 204 19.55 9.78 20.36
CA ALA A 204 19.90 9.08 21.59
C ALA A 204 19.26 7.68 21.77
N ALA A 205 19.78 6.97 22.78
CA ALA A 205 19.56 5.58 23.22
C ALA A 205 18.09 5.09 23.39
N GLY A 206 17.08 5.92 23.11
CA GLY A 206 15.67 5.57 23.22
C GLY A 206 15.07 4.88 22.00
N GLU A 207 15.64 5.05 20.80
CA GLU A 207 15.06 4.47 19.57
C GLU A 207 15.09 2.93 19.59
N GLU A 208 16.18 2.33 20.07
CA GLU A 208 16.26 0.88 20.25
C GLU A 208 15.24 0.39 21.29
N ALA A 209 15.15 1.08 22.43
CA ALA A 209 14.18 0.75 23.47
C ALA A 209 12.75 0.85 22.95
N HIS A 210 12.43 1.89 22.18
CA HIS A 210 11.12 2.07 21.55
C HIS A 210 10.81 0.92 20.58
N LEU A 211 11.76 0.55 19.71
CA LEU A 211 11.60 -0.59 18.80
C LEU A 211 11.36 -1.88 19.58
N ARG A 212 12.11 -2.15 20.66
CA ARG A 212 11.91 -3.33 21.51
C ARG A 212 10.54 -3.34 22.19
N THR A 213 10.11 -2.23 22.77
CA THR A 213 8.78 -2.11 23.42
C THR A 213 7.65 -2.32 22.41
N ALA A 214 7.86 -1.96 21.14
CA ALA A 214 6.93 -2.23 20.05
C ALA A 214 7.05 -3.66 19.46
N GLY A 215 7.80 -4.57 20.09
CA GLY A 215 8.01 -5.95 19.63
C GLY A 215 9.01 -6.11 18.48
N LEU A 216 9.71 -5.04 18.09
CA LEU A 216 10.65 -4.98 16.97
C LEU A 216 12.10 -5.09 17.44
N ALA A 217 12.41 -6.09 18.27
CA ALA A 217 13.74 -6.26 18.85
C ALA A 217 14.86 -6.40 17.81
N THR A 218 14.60 -7.13 16.72
CA THR A 218 15.55 -7.28 15.61
C THR A 218 15.83 -5.95 14.91
N ALA A 219 14.82 -5.11 14.71
CA ALA A 219 15.01 -3.75 14.18
C ALA A 219 15.90 -2.91 15.09
N GLY A 220 15.70 -3.02 16.41
CA GLY A 220 16.54 -2.36 17.40
C GLY A 220 18.01 -2.78 17.31
N HIS A 221 18.27 -4.08 17.24
CA HIS A 221 19.62 -4.62 17.10
C HIS A 221 20.29 -4.14 15.80
N LEU A 222 19.57 -4.20 14.67
CA LEU A 222 20.08 -3.77 13.37
C LEU A 222 20.36 -2.27 13.33
N LEU A 223 19.53 -1.45 13.97
CA LEU A 223 19.76 -0.02 14.12
C LEU A 223 21.04 0.23 14.93
N THR A 224 21.24 -0.47 16.05
CA THR A 224 22.46 -0.35 16.87
C THR A 224 23.71 -0.81 16.15
N ALA A 225 23.64 -1.91 15.39
CA ALA A 225 24.74 -2.39 14.56
C ALA A 225 25.09 -1.39 13.44
N LEU A 226 24.09 -0.83 12.76
CA LEU A 226 24.30 0.20 11.73
C LEU A 226 24.92 1.47 12.32
N ARG A 227 24.50 1.88 13.52
CA ARG A 227 25.08 3.01 14.26
C ARG A 227 26.55 2.77 14.57
N ALA A 228 26.88 1.62 15.14
CA ALA A 228 28.25 1.26 15.47
C ALA A 228 29.14 1.24 14.22
N ALA A 229 28.67 0.59 13.15
CA ALA A 229 29.38 0.54 11.88
C ALA A 229 29.49 1.92 11.22
N ALA A 230 28.51 2.82 11.35
CA ALA A 230 28.62 4.18 10.83
C ALA A 230 29.66 5.03 11.59
N ALA A 231 29.79 4.80 12.90
CA ALA A 231 30.70 5.51 13.78
C ALA A 231 32.16 5.02 13.71
N ASP A 232 32.39 3.76 13.34
CA ASP A 232 33.73 3.14 13.31
C ASP A 232 34.60 3.63 12.13
N GLN A 233 34.85 4.93 12.02
CA GLN A 233 35.69 5.52 10.96
C GLN A 233 37.16 5.52 11.36
N ARG A 234 37.74 4.33 11.54
CA ARG A 234 39.15 4.20 11.95
C ARG A 234 40.08 4.79 10.90
N ARG A 235 40.91 5.72 11.35
CA ARG A 235 41.95 6.34 10.54
C ARG A 235 43.29 5.64 10.77
N ASP A 236 44.07 5.47 9.72
CA ASP A 236 45.46 5.05 9.83
C ASP A 236 46.34 6.16 10.44
N THR A 237 47.62 5.86 10.65
CA THR A 237 48.60 6.83 11.17
C THR A 237 48.79 8.04 10.26
N PHE A 238 48.33 7.99 9.01
CA PHE A 238 48.36 9.08 8.03
C PHE A 238 47.00 9.82 7.94
N GLY A 239 46.04 9.51 8.80
CA GLY A 239 44.72 10.14 8.84
C GLY A 239 43.73 9.64 7.78
N ARG A 240 44.09 8.63 6.97
CA ARG A 240 43.25 8.04 5.92
C ARG A 240 42.31 7.00 6.52
N LEU A 241 41.10 6.88 5.99
CA LEU A 241 40.16 5.84 6.41
C LEU A 241 40.70 4.46 6.04
N ARG A 242 40.63 3.49 6.96
CA ARG A 242 41.02 2.10 6.70
C ARG A 242 40.05 1.43 5.71
N THR A 243 40.57 0.67 4.75
CA THR A 243 39.79 0.08 3.65
C THR A 243 38.75 -0.96 4.11
N ASP A 244 39.08 -1.80 5.10
CA ASP A 244 38.22 -2.90 5.60
C ASP A 244 36.89 -2.45 6.24
N ASP A 245 36.81 -1.18 6.59
CA ASP A 245 35.70 -0.55 7.29
C ASP A 245 34.42 -0.41 6.43
N HIS A 246 34.59 -0.39 5.10
CA HIS A 246 33.46 -0.24 4.16
C HIS A 246 32.57 -1.48 4.11
N HIS A 247 33.15 -2.67 4.29
CA HIS A 247 32.40 -3.93 4.22
C HIS A 247 31.46 -4.09 5.41
N ALA A 248 31.93 -3.81 6.63
CA ALA A 248 31.10 -3.91 7.84
C ALA A 248 29.89 -2.95 7.78
N TYR A 249 30.12 -1.72 7.32
CA TYR A 249 29.05 -0.74 7.12
C TYR A 249 28.06 -1.17 6.02
N ALA A 250 28.56 -1.63 4.86
CA ALA A 250 27.71 -2.10 3.77
C ALA A 250 26.84 -3.29 4.20
N THR A 251 27.41 -4.25 4.93
CA THR A 251 26.69 -5.41 5.47
C THR A 251 25.63 -4.99 6.49
N ALA A 252 25.95 -4.11 7.43
CA ALA A 252 24.99 -3.61 8.41
C ALA A 252 23.82 -2.84 7.75
N TRP A 253 24.14 -2.02 6.75
CA TRP A 253 23.12 -1.30 5.98
C TRP A 253 22.23 -2.26 5.17
N LEU A 254 22.82 -3.23 4.48
CA LEU A 254 22.09 -4.22 3.68
C LEU A 254 21.19 -5.10 4.57
N ALA A 255 21.68 -5.54 5.72
CA ALA A 255 20.90 -6.32 6.67
C ALA A 255 19.68 -5.53 7.19
N ALA A 256 19.87 -4.25 7.54
CA ALA A 256 18.79 -3.38 7.96
C ALA A 256 17.77 -3.10 6.84
N ALA A 257 18.24 -2.89 5.60
CA ALA A 257 17.39 -2.70 4.44
C ALA A 257 16.58 -3.96 4.11
N ALA A 258 17.23 -5.13 4.06
CA ALA A 258 16.57 -6.42 3.81
C ALA A 258 15.52 -6.74 4.88
N TYR A 259 15.85 -6.53 6.17
CA TYR A 259 14.90 -6.71 7.26
C TYR A 259 13.68 -5.80 7.11
N ARG A 260 13.88 -4.53 6.72
CA ARG A 260 12.78 -3.59 6.52
C ARG A 260 11.82 -4.05 5.41
N GLU A 261 12.37 -4.51 4.29
CA GLU A 261 11.56 -5.04 3.18
C GLU A 261 10.79 -6.29 3.62
N GLU A 262 11.45 -7.25 4.26
CA GLU A 262 10.83 -8.49 4.73
C GLU A 262 9.76 -8.24 5.81
N LEU A 263 10.00 -7.31 6.73
CA LEU A 263 9.02 -6.93 7.74
C LEU A 263 7.81 -6.23 7.10
N ALA A 264 8.01 -5.35 6.12
CA ALA A 264 6.90 -4.72 5.39
C ALA A 264 6.06 -5.75 4.65
N THR A 265 6.70 -6.74 4.00
CA THR A 265 6.02 -7.87 3.36
C THR A 265 5.24 -8.71 4.37
N ALA A 266 5.83 -9.06 5.51
CA ALA A 266 5.18 -9.86 6.54
C ALA A 266 3.98 -9.14 7.18
N LEU A 267 4.13 -7.86 7.50
CA LEU A 267 3.04 -7.05 8.04
C LEU A 267 1.89 -6.90 7.03
N CYS A 268 2.23 -6.71 5.75
CA CYS A 268 1.23 -6.64 4.69
C CYS A 268 0.46 -7.98 4.57
N ALA A 269 1.17 -9.10 4.49
CA ALA A 269 0.54 -10.42 4.43
C ALA A 269 -0.38 -10.67 5.65
N ALA A 270 0.10 -10.38 6.86
CA ALA A 270 -0.67 -10.54 8.09
C ALA A 270 -1.92 -9.67 8.14
N ALA A 271 -1.83 -8.43 7.67
CA ALA A 271 -2.97 -7.50 7.61
C ALA A 271 -4.08 -8.03 6.68
N TRP A 272 -3.72 -8.69 5.58
CA TRP A 272 -4.66 -9.25 4.62
C TRP A 272 -5.16 -10.67 4.97
N SER A 273 -4.52 -11.35 5.93
CA SER A 273 -4.94 -12.69 6.39
C SER A 273 -5.79 -12.67 7.67
N ALA A 274 -5.87 -11.54 8.35
CA ALA A 274 -6.57 -11.41 9.64
C ALA A 274 -8.08 -11.09 9.52
N GLY A 275 -8.62 -11.10 8.29
CA GLY A 275 -10.05 -10.88 7.99
C GLY A 275 -10.83 -12.17 7.80
#